data_AF-A0A2E5XU11-F1
#
_entry.id   AF-A0A2E5XU11-F1
#
_cell.length_a   1.000
_cell.length_b   1.000
_cell.length_c   1.000
_cell.angle_alpha   90.00
_cell.angle_beta   90.00
_cell.angle_gamma   90.00
#
_symmetry.space_group_name_H-M   'P 1'
#
loop_
_entity.id
_entity.type
_entity.pdbx_description
1 polymer ?
#
loop_
_entity_poly.entity_id
_entity_poly.type
_entity_poly.pdbx_seq_one_letter_code
_entity_poly.pdbx_strand_id
1 'polypeptide(L)'
;MLSFWRFTIYLGGVLFLVFGIHVFFTKPKELYLGYGFNYLITIVSFLWLLIRSRNKSETLGFVFLAISGIKFIFFFLLYRPFSITLLEKKALFLSFFVPYAICSIYEVYILVKLLNQKNIEE
;
A
#
# COMPACT_ATOMS: atom_id res chain seq x y z
N MET A 1 -10.71 -1.57 19.18
CA MET A 1 -11.14 -0.93 17.92
C MET A 1 -9.93 -0.37 17.19
N LEU A 2 -9.63 -0.88 15.99
CA LEU A 2 -8.58 -0.29 15.13
C LEU A 2 -9.11 1.06 14.60
N SER A 3 -8.57 2.17 15.10
CA SER A 3 -9.06 3.50 14.71
C SER A 3 -8.50 3.88 13.33
N PHE A 4 -9.41 4.20 12.40
CA PHE A 4 -9.06 4.63 11.05
C PHE A 4 -8.07 5.81 11.04
N TRP A 5 -8.27 6.79 11.92
CA TRP A 5 -7.39 7.95 12.02
C TRP A 5 -5.98 7.58 12.48
N ARG A 6 -5.86 6.69 13.48
CA ARG A 6 -4.55 6.19 13.93
C ARG A 6 -3.83 5.43 12.83
N PHE A 7 -4.57 4.62 12.07
CA PHE A 7 -4.04 3.89 10.92
C PHE A 7 -3.44 4.84 9.89
N THR A 8 -4.24 5.80 9.42
CA THR A 8 -3.89 6.72 8.34
C THR A 8 -2.72 7.62 8.74
N ILE A 9 -2.72 8.15 9.98
CA ILE A 9 -1.63 9.00 10.48
C ILE A 9 -0.32 8.22 10.60
N TYR A 10 -0.35 7.00 11.15
CA TYR A 10 0.87 6.20 11.31
C TYR A 10 1.46 5.81 9.95
N LEU A 11 0.63 5.33 9.02
CA LEU A 11 1.07 5.02 7.66
C LEU A 11 1.64 6.25 6.95
N GLY A 12 0.96 7.40 7.06
CA GLY A 12 1.42 8.66 6.50
C GLY A 12 2.78 9.07 7.06
N GLY A 13 2.99 8.95 8.38
CA GLY A 13 4.25 9.24 9.04
C GLY A 13 5.40 8.32 8.58
N VAL A 14 5.16 7.01 8.51
CA VAL A 14 6.15 6.04 8.01
C VAL A 14 6.51 6.35 6.55
N LEU A 15 5.52 6.56 5.69
CA LEU A 15 5.76 6.90 4.29
C LEU A 15 6.47 8.24 4.11
N PHE A 16 6.19 9.23 4.96
CA PHE A 16 6.89 10.52 4.92
C PHE A 16 8.38 10.37 5.28
N LEU A 17 8.70 9.59 6.32
CA LEU A 17 10.10 9.29 6.68
C LEU A 17 10.82 8.56 5.55
N VAL A 18 10.19 7.53 4.98
CA VAL A 18 10.79 6.74 3.90
C VAL A 18 10.95 7.59 2.64
N PHE A 19 9.97 8.45 2.33
CA PHE A 19 10.07 9.43 1.24
C PHE A 19 11.29 10.35 1.43
N GLY A 20 11.47 10.89 2.64
CA GLY A 20 12.63 11.71 2.98
C GLY A 20 13.96 11.00 2.73
N ILE A 21 14.07 9.73 3.12
CA ILE A 21 15.25 8.90 2.83
C ILE A 21 15.43 8.69 1.32
N HIS A 22 14.34 8.46 0.59
CA HIS A 22 14.39 8.14 -0.83
C HIS A 22 14.79 9.33 -1.71
N VAL A 23 14.48 10.55 -1.27
CA VAL A 23 14.89 11.81 -1.93
C VAL A 23 16.41 11.98 -2.00
N PHE A 24 17.18 11.37 -1.09
CA PHE A 24 18.65 11.40 -1.16
C PHE A 24 19.21 10.60 -2.35
N PHE A 25 18.44 9.66 -2.91
CA PHE A 25 18.86 8.78 -3.99
C PHE A 25 18.15 9.05 -5.32
N THR A 26 16.95 9.63 -5.27
CA THR A 26 16.05 9.79 -6.44
C THR A 26 15.38 11.16 -6.43
N LYS A 27 15.14 11.72 -7.62
CA LYS A 27 14.49 13.04 -7.75
C LYS A 27 13.06 13.01 -7.16
N PRO A 28 12.66 14.01 -6.33
CA PRO A 28 11.34 14.04 -5.71
C PRO A 28 10.17 13.89 -6.68
N LYS A 29 10.29 14.47 -7.88
CA LYS A 29 9.25 14.43 -8.92
C LYS A 29 8.90 12.99 -9.35
N GLU A 30 9.87 12.09 -9.33
CA GLU A 30 9.68 10.67 -9.71
C GLU A 30 9.06 9.84 -8.57
N LEU A 31 9.08 10.38 -7.34
CA LEU A 31 8.59 9.72 -6.13
C LEU A 31 7.13 10.05 -5.82
N TYR A 32 6.66 11.28 -6.12
CA TYR A 32 5.32 11.72 -5.72
C TYR A 32 4.21 10.80 -6.19
N LEU A 33 4.28 10.35 -7.44
CA LEU A 33 3.25 9.48 -8.02
C LEU A 33 3.22 8.12 -7.32
N GLY A 34 4.38 7.50 -7.08
CA GLY A 34 4.49 6.20 -6.42
C GLY A 34 4.00 6.24 -4.97
N TYR A 35 4.44 7.23 -4.19
CA TYR A 35 4.05 7.38 -2.80
C TYR A 35 2.59 7.80 -2.64
N GLY A 36 2.14 8.79 -3.43
CA GLY A 36 0.76 9.27 -3.38
C GLY A 36 -0.23 8.19 -3.80
N PHE A 37 0.04 7.48 -4.89
CA PHE A 37 -0.80 6.37 -5.35
C PHE A 37 -0.88 5.27 -4.28
N ASN A 38 0.26 4.80 -3.78
CA ASN A 38 0.30 3.70 -2.80
C ASN A 38 -0.36 4.08 -1.47
N TYR A 39 -0.24 5.33 -1.03
CA TYR A 39 -0.93 5.81 0.17
C TYR A 39 -2.45 5.83 -0.03
N LEU A 40 -2.92 6.47 -1.11
CA LEU A 40 -4.35 6.61 -1.39
C LEU A 40 -5.04 5.25 -1.58
N ILE A 41 -4.47 4.38 -2.40
CA ILE A 41 -5.06 3.07 -2.66
C ILE A 41 -5.10 2.22 -1.39
N THR A 42 -4.14 2.38 -0.48
CA THR A 42 -4.09 1.67 0.79
C THR A 42 -5.14 2.17 1.77
N ILE A 43 -5.42 3.47 1.81
CA ILE A 43 -6.56 4.01 2.57
C ILE A 43 -7.87 3.40 2.05
N VAL A 44 -8.07 3.38 0.73
CA VAL A 44 -9.27 2.80 0.10
C VAL A 44 -9.40 1.31 0.41
N SER A 45 -8.30 0.56 0.28
CA SER A 45 -8.23 -0.87 0.56
C SER A 45 -8.54 -1.16 2.03
N PHE A 46 -8.00 -0.36 2.95
CA PHE A 46 -8.26 -0.49 4.38
C PHE A 46 -9.73 -0.22 4.73
N LEU A 47 -10.34 0.83 4.16
CA LEU A 47 -11.77 1.09 4.32
C LEU A 47 -12.61 -0.09 3.82
N TRP A 48 -12.24 -0.66 2.68
CA TRP A 48 -12.91 -1.83 2.12
C TRP A 48 -12.81 -3.05 3.04
N LEU A 49 -11.62 -3.32 3.60
CA LEU A 49 -11.39 -4.40 4.56
C LEU A 49 -12.22 -4.21 5.84
N LEU A 50 -12.28 -2.99 6.37
CA LEU A 50 -13.11 -2.68 7.54
C LEU A 50 -14.60 -2.95 7.28
N ILE A 51 -15.13 -2.46 6.15
CA ILE A 51 -16.54 -2.66 5.77
C ILE A 51 -16.82 -4.16 5.60
N ARG A 52 -15.94 -4.88 4.90
CA ARG A 52 -16.15 -6.30 4.61
C ARG A 52 -15.99 -7.21 5.83
N SER A 53 -15.15 -6.81 6.79
CA SER A 53 -14.90 -7.59 8.01
C SER A 53 -16.17 -7.83 8.83
N ARG A 54 -17.13 -6.90 8.76
CA ARG A 54 -18.43 -7.01 9.42
C ARG A 54 -19.31 -8.13 8.86
N ASN A 55 -19.19 -8.45 7.56
CA ASN A 55 -20.16 -9.31 6.89
C ASN A 55 -19.60 -10.71 6.53
N LYS A 56 -18.33 -10.85 6.11
CA LYS A 56 -17.75 -12.15 5.66
C LYS A 56 -16.23 -12.22 5.88
N SER A 57 -15.79 -12.72 7.03
CA SER A 57 -14.37 -12.80 7.44
C SER A 57 -13.54 -13.70 6.52
N GLU A 58 -14.09 -14.86 6.16
CA GLU A 58 -13.39 -15.91 5.40
C GLU A 58 -12.90 -15.45 4.01
N THR A 59 -13.53 -14.41 3.46
CA THR A 59 -13.17 -13.85 2.14
C THR A 59 -12.19 -12.68 2.20
N LEU A 60 -11.84 -12.18 3.39
CA LEU A 60 -11.01 -10.97 3.53
C LEU A 60 -9.61 -11.15 2.94
N GLY A 61 -9.01 -12.34 3.10
CA GLY A 61 -7.71 -12.66 2.50
C GLY A 61 -7.73 -12.59 0.98
N PHE A 62 -8.78 -13.14 0.35
CA PHE A 62 -8.96 -13.08 -1.10
C PHE A 62 -9.19 -11.65 -1.61
N VAL A 63 -9.97 -10.85 -0.86
CA VAL A 63 -10.21 -9.45 -1.18
C VAL A 63 -8.91 -8.64 -1.11
N PHE A 64 -8.11 -8.82 -0.06
CA PHE A 64 -6.80 -8.19 0.06
C PHE A 64 -5.86 -8.59 -1.08
N LEU A 65 -5.81 -9.90 -1.42
CA LEU A 65 -4.97 -10.42 -2.48
C LEU A 65 -5.35 -9.82 -3.84
N ALA A 66 -6.65 -9.77 -4.16
CA ALA A 66 -7.14 -9.17 -5.40
C ALA A 66 -6.78 -7.69 -5.51
N ILE A 67 -7.01 -6.91 -4.45
CA ILE A 67 -6.69 -5.48 -4.44
C ILE A 67 -5.18 -5.24 -4.56
N SER A 68 -4.37 -6.02 -3.83
CA SER A 68 -2.90 -5.93 -3.89
C SER A 68 -2.34 -6.33 -5.25
N GLY A 69 -2.93 -7.33 -5.90
CA GLY A 69 -2.62 -7.71 -7.28
C GLY A 69 -2.96 -6.60 -8.27
N ILE A 70 -4.11 -5.93 -8.11
CA ILE A 70 -4.47 -4.76 -8.91
C ILE A 70 -3.45 -3.64 -8.73
N LYS A 71 -3.05 -3.30 -7.49
CA LYS A 71 -1.99 -2.31 -7.22
C LYS A 71 -0.70 -2.64 -7.98
N PHE A 72 -0.31 -3.91 -8.00
CA PHE A 72 0.87 -4.37 -8.71
C PHE A 72 0.72 -4.24 -10.24
N ILE A 73 -0.46 -4.50 -10.81
CA ILE A 73 -0.72 -4.27 -12.25
C ILE A 73 -0.65 -2.78 -12.60
N PHE A 74 -1.14 -1.91 -11.73
CA PHE A 74 -1.07 -0.46 -11.92
C PHE A 74 0.37 0.05 -12.06
N PHE A 75 1.35 -0.59 -11.42
CA PHE A 75 2.76 -0.29 -11.67
C PHE A 75 3.11 -0.39 -13.16
N PHE A 76 2.76 -1.50 -13.80
CA PHE A 76 3.03 -1.71 -15.22
C PHE A 76 2.26 -0.71 -16.07
N LEU A 77 1.02 -0.35 -15.72
CA LEU A 77 0.26 0.62 -16.52
C LEU A 77 0.82 2.04 -16.40
N LEU A 78 1.20 2.46 -15.19
CA LEU A 78 1.67 3.82 -14.91
C LEU A 78 3.12 4.03 -15.36
N TYR A 79 3.97 3.02 -15.29
CA TYR A 79 5.42 3.18 -15.48
C TYR A 79 6.01 2.48 -16.72
N ARG A 80 5.30 1.54 -17.36
CA ARG A 80 5.74 0.92 -18.63
C ARG A 80 5.75 1.86 -19.85
N PRO A 81 4.97 2.96 -19.97
CA PRO A 81 5.04 3.81 -21.15
C PRO A 81 6.30 4.70 -21.21
N PHE A 82 7.15 4.72 -20.17
CA PHE A 82 8.38 5.50 -20.19
C PHE A 82 9.52 4.73 -20.88
N SER A 83 9.95 5.23 -22.04
CA SER A 83 11.20 4.83 -22.69
C SER A 83 12.37 5.43 -21.91
N ILE A 84 12.94 4.67 -20.99
CA ILE A 84 13.98 5.12 -20.05
C ILE A 84 15.21 4.20 -20.05
N THR A 85 16.37 4.77 -19.70
CA THR A 85 17.64 4.05 -19.54
C THR A 85 17.58 3.01 -18.41
N LEU A 86 18.52 2.06 -18.38
CA LEU A 86 18.53 0.98 -17.38
C LEU A 86 18.61 1.49 -15.93
N LEU A 87 19.32 2.60 -15.69
CA LEU A 87 19.44 3.21 -14.36
C LEU A 87 18.12 3.87 -13.91
N GLU A 88 17.48 4.59 -14.82
CA GLU A 88 16.16 5.19 -14.60
C GLU A 88 15.09 4.13 -14.36
N LYS A 89 15.19 2.95 -15.00
CA LYS A 89 14.27 1.82 -14.72
C LYS A 89 14.36 1.33 -13.28
N LYS A 90 15.56 1.29 -12.68
CA LYS A 90 15.74 0.89 -11.28
C LYS A 90 15.15 1.94 -10.32
N ALA A 91 15.45 3.22 -10.56
CA ALA A 91 14.92 4.30 -9.73
C ALA A 91 13.38 4.35 -9.77
N LEU A 92 12.80 4.19 -10.97
CA LEU A 92 11.36 4.15 -11.18
C LEU A 92 10.69 2.91 -10.57
N PHE A 93 11.35 1.76 -10.64
CA PHE A 93 10.90 0.56 -9.94
C PHE A 93 10.86 0.79 -8.43
N LEU A 94 11.95 1.29 -7.84
CA LEU A 94 12.03 1.54 -6.40
C LEU A 94 11.04 2.62 -5.97
N SER A 95 10.83 3.67 -6.76
CA SER A 95 9.91 4.77 -6.43
C SER A 95 8.46 4.30 -6.23
N PHE A 96 8.07 3.22 -6.90
CA PHE A 96 6.78 2.57 -6.69
C PHE A 96 6.84 1.41 -5.69
N PHE A 97 7.86 0.54 -5.79
CA PHE A 97 7.88 -0.73 -5.06
C PHE A 97 8.18 -0.56 -3.57
N VAL A 98 8.99 0.43 -3.19
CA VAL A 98 9.28 0.75 -1.78
C VAL A 98 8.02 1.18 -1.02
N PRO A 99 7.27 2.21 -1.45
CA PRO A 99 6.03 2.57 -0.75
C PRO A 99 4.95 1.48 -0.87
N TYR A 100 4.90 0.73 -1.99
CA TYR A 100 4.02 -0.43 -2.13
C TYR A 100 4.27 -1.49 -1.06
N ALA A 101 5.51 -1.94 -0.88
CA ALA A 101 5.86 -2.98 0.07
C ALA A 101 5.49 -2.58 1.51
N ILE A 102 5.78 -1.33 1.90
CA ILE A 102 5.45 -0.80 3.22
C ILE A 102 3.93 -0.80 3.43
N CYS A 103 3.17 -0.28 2.46
CA CYS A 103 1.72 -0.29 2.50
C CYS A 103 1.16 -1.71 2.61
N SER A 104 1.63 -2.65 1.79
CA SER A 104 1.15 -4.03 1.78
C SER A 104 1.47 -4.77 3.07
N ILE A 105 2.66 -4.60 3.65
CA ILE A 105 2.99 -5.16 4.97
C ILE A 105 2.03 -4.64 6.03
N TYR A 106 1.74 -3.33 6.00
CA TYR A 106 0.85 -2.71 6.97
C TYR A 106 -0.61 -3.19 6.80
N GLU A 107 -1.07 -3.41 5.58
CA GLU A 107 -2.37 -4.04 5.30
C GLU A 107 -2.44 -5.48 5.78
N VAL A 108 -1.39 -6.28 5.55
CA VAL A 108 -1.31 -7.67 6.04
C VAL A 108 -1.39 -7.72 7.57
N TYR A 109 -0.62 -6.87 8.26
CA TYR A 109 -0.66 -6.77 9.73
C TYR A 109 -2.08 -6.56 10.25
N ILE A 110 -2.84 -5.69 9.59
CA ILE A 110 -4.22 -5.39 9.96
C ILE A 110 -5.18 -6.50 9.59
N LEU A 111 -5.02 -7.07 8.40
CA LEU A 111 -5.83 -8.19 7.94
C LEU A 111 -5.74 -9.33 8.96
N VAL A 112 -4.52 -9.68 9.40
CA VAL A 112 -4.30 -10.68 10.45
C VAL A 112 -5.04 -10.29 11.74
N LYS A 113 -4.98 -9.02 12.14
CA LYS A 113 -5.69 -8.55 13.33
C LYS A 113 -7.22 -8.65 13.17
N LEU A 114 -7.77 -8.26 12.02
CA LEU A 114 -9.21 -8.33 11.75
C LEU A 114 -9.71 -9.78 11.73
N LEU A 115 -8.95 -10.69 11.14
CA LEU A 115 -9.28 -12.12 11.11
C LEU A 115 -9.23 -12.73 12.51
N ASN A 116 -8.18 -12.44 13.29
CA ASN A 116 -8.02 -12.98 14.63
C ASN A 116 -9.03 -12.43 15.65
N GLN A 117 -9.44 -11.16 15.53
CA GLN A 117 -10.47 -10.61 16.41
C GLN A 117 -11.81 -11.32 16.24
N LYS A 118 -12.17 -11.68 15.01
CA LYS A 118 -13.43 -12.36 14.73
C LYS A 118 -13.42 -13.83 15.18
N ASN A 119 -12.30 -14.54 15.04
CA ASN A 119 -12.16 -15.90 15.57
C ASN A 119 -12.30 -16.02 17.10
N ILE A 120 -12.22 -14.90 17.84
CA ILE A 120 -12.42 -14.86 19.30
C ILE A 120 -13.89 -14.58 19.65
N GLU A 121 -14.69 -14.02 18.72
CA GLU A 121 -16.11 -13.71 18.91
C GLU A 121 -17.05 -14.84 18.45
N GLU A 122 -16.53 -15.85 17.73
CA GLU A 122 -17.21 -17.09 17.32
C GLU A 122 -16.98 -18.22 18.34
#